data_AF-A0A1C9U6B7-F1
#
_entry.id   AF-A0A1C9U6B7-F1
#
_cell.length_a   1.000
_cell.length_b   1.000
_cell.length_c   1.000
_cell.angle_alpha   90.00
_cell.angle_beta   90.00
_cell.angle_gamma   90.00
#
_symmetry.space_group_name_H-M   'P 1'
#
loop_
_entity.id
_entity.type
_entity.pdbx_description
1 polymer ?
#
loop_
_entity_poly.entity_id
_entity_poly.type
_entity_poly.pdbx_seq_one_letter_code
_entity_poly.pdbx_strand_id
1 'polypeptide(L)'
;MNMLTDTTRTTTPARTASHSRSISTVGTPGQSRKSTPSIRSKRPVKPSASKKERTVKRPKTPLGRDGKKLEEIDETESREGDEDNESESESEGSQVETTLVVCNAHSKVAAAYIDLVTDKLYIMEDVTDSSHFDTIDLVLHQIHPQMILVNSGAEDVLVEQLKAYAIAQNVKFEIQPQKGKFSEFALD
;
A
#
# COMPACT_ATOMS: atom_id res chain seq x y z
N MET A 1 56.01 3.76 -28.63
CA MET A 1 56.06 5.13 -28.08
C MET A 1 54.86 5.26 -27.15
N ASN A 2 55.10 5.05 -25.85
CA ASN A 2 54.06 5.05 -24.83
C ASN A 2 53.96 6.47 -24.27
N MET A 3 52.81 7.11 -24.43
CA MET A 3 52.57 8.48 -23.99
C MET A 3 51.53 8.49 -22.86
N LEU A 4 52.06 8.88 -21.69
CA LEU A 4 51.52 9.67 -20.59
C LEU A 4 50.15 9.33 -19.94
N THR A 5 50.28 9.09 -18.65
CA THR A 5 49.30 9.20 -17.56
C THR A 5 48.93 10.66 -17.29
N ASP A 6 47.64 10.96 -17.09
CA ASP A 6 47.18 12.15 -16.36
C ASP A 6 45.92 11.78 -15.56
N THR A 7 46.01 11.76 -14.23
CA THR A 7 45.87 12.89 -13.28
C THR A 7 44.41 13.10 -12.85
N THR A 8 44.10 12.55 -11.69
CA THR A 8 42.85 12.68 -10.94
C THR A 8 42.59 14.11 -10.48
N ARG A 9 41.35 14.62 -10.65
CA ARG A 9 40.82 15.76 -9.87
C ARG A 9 39.41 15.45 -9.37
N THR A 10 39.34 15.06 -8.10
CA THR A 10 38.12 15.00 -7.29
C THR A 10 37.82 16.41 -6.80
N THR A 11 36.65 16.96 -7.13
CA THR A 11 36.19 18.26 -6.60
C THR A 11 35.04 18.01 -5.63
N THR A 12 35.22 18.45 -4.39
CA THR A 12 34.26 18.33 -3.29
C THR A 12 33.38 19.59 -3.26
N PRO A 13 32.04 19.50 -3.17
CA PRO A 13 31.22 20.68 -2.90
C PRO A 13 31.29 21.07 -1.42
N ALA A 14 31.52 22.36 -1.20
CA ALA A 14 31.61 23.01 0.10
C ALA A 14 30.25 23.05 0.83
N ARG A 15 30.26 22.68 2.11
CA ARG A 15 29.20 22.93 3.10
C ARG A 15 29.29 24.37 3.59
N THR A 16 28.21 25.14 3.48
CA THR A 16 27.93 26.34 4.28
C THR A 16 26.63 26.06 5.04
N ALA A 17 26.68 25.73 6.33
CA ALA A 17 26.77 26.62 7.49
C ALA A 17 25.51 27.50 7.69
N SER A 18 24.68 27.02 8.62
CA SER A 18 24.04 27.77 9.72
C SER A 18 23.23 29.04 9.41
N HIS A 19 21.92 28.94 9.63
CA HIS A 19 21.13 30.05 10.16
C HIS A 19 20.25 29.55 11.31
N SER A 20 20.78 29.65 12.52
CA SER A 20 20.04 29.63 13.78
C SER A 20 19.38 31.00 13.98
N ARG A 21 18.05 31.06 13.95
CA ARG A 21 17.29 32.19 14.51
C ARG A 21 16.63 31.74 15.79
N SER A 22 17.15 32.27 16.90
CA SER A 22 16.59 32.18 18.24
C SER A 22 15.79 33.45 18.55
N ILE A 23 14.91 33.31 19.56
CA ILE A 23 14.22 34.33 20.38
C ILE A 23 13.14 35.19 19.66
N SER A 24 11.94 35.41 20.23
CA SER A 24 11.63 35.74 21.62
C SER A 24 10.17 35.46 22.00
N THR A 25 10.01 35.04 23.26
CA THR A 25 8.80 35.05 24.09
C THR A 25 8.45 36.47 24.53
N VAL A 26 7.15 36.77 24.77
CA VAL A 26 6.58 37.50 25.94
C VAL A 26 5.17 38.00 25.57
N GLY A 27 4.16 37.68 26.37
CA GLY A 27 2.86 38.36 26.33
C GLY A 27 1.65 37.60 26.87
N THR A 28 1.56 37.37 28.18
CA THR A 28 0.29 37.30 28.93
C THR A 28 0.56 37.85 30.33
N PRO A 29 -0.33 38.68 30.92
CA PRO A 29 -1.45 38.10 31.67
C PRO A 29 -2.74 38.95 31.66
N GLY A 30 -3.89 38.30 31.42
CA GLY A 30 -5.22 38.86 31.67
C GLY A 30 -6.00 37.95 32.62
N GLN A 31 -6.44 38.52 33.74
CA GLN A 31 -6.85 37.83 34.95
C GLN A 31 -8.31 37.32 34.94
N SER A 32 -8.54 36.31 35.78
CA SER A 32 -9.71 36.17 36.68
C SER A 32 -11.05 35.71 36.08
N ARG A 33 -11.53 34.51 36.48
CA ARG A 33 -12.41 34.31 37.65
C ARG A 33 -12.77 32.82 37.85
N LYS A 34 -12.73 32.41 39.13
CA LYS A 34 -13.51 31.42 39.92
C LYS A 34 -14.57 30.62 39.12
N SER A 35 -14.75 29.30 39.26
CA SER A 35 -15.04 28.54 40.50
C SER A 35 -15.10 27.01 40.24
N THR A 36 -14.70 26.21 41.23
CA THR A 36 -14.93 24.76 41.37
C THR A 36 -16.39 24.47 41.82
N PRO A 37 -16.95 23.23 41.64
CA PRO A 37 -16.65 22.03 42.45
C PRO A 37 -16.42 20.77 41.59
N SER A 38 -15.47 19.89 41.91
CA SER A 38 -15.54 18.78 42.88
C SER A 38 -16.49 17.62 42.47
N ILE A 39 -15.94 16.40 42.60
CA ILE A 39 -16.58 15.07 42.61
C ILE A 39 -16.74 14.39 41.23
N ARG A 40 -15.89 13.39 40.92
CA ARG A 40 -16.25 11.97 41.11
C ARG A 40 -15.08 11.01 40.82
N SER A 41 -14.52 10.52 41.92
CA SER A 41 -14.04 9.17 42.16
C SER A 41 -13.43 8.37 41.01
N LYS A 42 -12.10 8.26 41.06
CA LYS A 42 -11.31 7.16 40.50
C LYS A 42 -11.88 5.83 40.98
N ARG A 43 -12.19 4.90 40.06
CA ARG A 43 -12.38 3.48 40.37
C ARG A 43 -11.09 2.74 40.02
N PRO A 44 -10.56 1.89 40.92
CA PRO A 44 -9.40 1.05 40.64
C PRO A 44 -9.80 -0.09 39.70
N VAL A 45 -8.99 -0.28 38.65
CA VAL A 45 -9.06 -1.39 37.71
C VAL A 45 -8.52 -2.63 38.41
N LYS A 46 -9.34 -3.70 38.48
CA LYS A 46 -8.92 -5.01 38.99
C LYS A 46 -8.01 -5.71 37.98
N PRO A 47 -6.93 -6.38 38.41
CA PRO A 47 -6.08 -7.16 37.51
C PRO A 47 -6.77 -8.45 37.07
N SER A 48 -6.72 -8.70 35.76
CA SER A 48 -7.11 -9.94 35.10
C SER A 48 -6.06 -11.03 35.32
N ALA A 49 -6.46 -12.13 35.95
CA ALA A 49 -5.73 -13.38 35.90
C ALA A 49 -6.72 -14.50 35.65
N SER A 50 -6.53 -15.26 34.57
CA SER A 50 -6.48 -16.73 34.56
C SER A 50 -6.57 -17.30 33.14
N LYS A 51 -5.43 -17.79 32.67
CA LYS A 51 -5.21 -19.07 31.96
C LYS A 51 -6.34 -19.60 31.07
N LYS A 52 -6.06 -19.61 29.76
CA LYS A 52 -6.48 -20.70 28.88
C LYS A 52 -5.33 -21.12 27.97
N GLU A 53 -4.51 -22.01 28.51
CA GLU A 53 -3.70 -22.95 27.75
C GLU A 53 -4.66 -23.82 26.92
N ARG A 54 -4.61 -23.72 25.59
CA ARG A 54 -5.12 -24.78 24.71
C ARG A 54 -4.01 -25.13 23.72
N THR A 55 -3.49 -26.31 23.97
CA THR A 55 -2.55 -27.10 23.18
C THR A 55 -2.96 -27.21 21.71
N VAL A 56 -2.09 -26.72 20.84
CA VAL A 56 -2.12 -26.95 19.39
C VAL A 56 -1.78 -28.42 19.12
N LYS A 57 -2.78 -29.21 18.72
CA LYS A 57 -2.56 -30.55 18.17
C LYS A 57 -2.17 -30.41 16.70
N ARG A 58 -0.88 -30.61 16.41
CA ARG A 58 -0.34 -30.85 15.06
C ARG A 58 -1.00 -32.08 14.42
N PRO A 59 -1.58 -32.01 13.22
CA PRO A 59 -1.83 -33.17 12.39
C PRO A 59 -0.52 -33.65 11.75
N LYS A 60 -0.35 -34.97 11.78
CA LYS A 60 0.77 -35.74 11.21
C LYS A 60 0.57 -35.85 9.69
N THR A 61 1.59 -35.52 8.90
CA THR A 61 1.69 -35.97 7.50
C THR A 61 2.59 -37.22 7.46
N PRO A 62 2.13 -38.36 6.93
CA PRO A 62 2.96 -39.53 6.72
C PRO A 62 3.82 -39.37 5.46
N LEU A 63 5.11 -39.69 5.64
CA LEU A 63 6.05 -40.06 4.60
C LEU A 63 5.51 -41.26 3.82
N GLY A 64 5.28 -41.07 2.53
CA GLY A 64 5.02 -42.13 1.56
C GLY A 64 6.02 -42.02 0.42
N ARG A 65 7.12 -42.76 0.56
CA ARG A 65 8.06 -43.13 -0.51
C ARG A 65 7.39 -44.25 -1.32
N ASP A 66 7.56 -44.25 -2.65
CA ASP A 66 7.91 -45.41 -3.49
C ASP A 66 7.31 -45.33 -4.91
N GLY A 67 8.16 -45.67 -5.91
CA GLY A 67 7.78 -46.02 -7.29
C GLY A 67 8.02 -44.92 -8.33
N LYS A 68 9.21 -44.75 -8.92
CA LYS A 68 9.70 -45.44 -10.14
C LYS A 68 8.65 -45.59 -11.25
N LYS A 69 8.72 -44.75 -12.30
CA LYS A 69 8.77 -45.21 -13.71
C LYS A 69 9.28 -44.08 -14.64
N LEU A 70 10.38 -44.39 -15.33
CA LEU A 70 10.96 -43.71 -16.49
C LEU A 70 10.26 -44.22 -17.77
N GLU A 71 10.49 -43.52 -18.89
CA GLU A 71 10.00 -43.74 -20.27
C GLU A 71 8.70 -42.99 -20.59
N GLU A 72 8.53 -42.28 -21.70
CA GLU A 72 9.21 -42.29 -23.00
C GLU A 72 8.98 -40.92 -23.67
N ILE A 73 9.96 -40.45 -24.45
CA ILE A 73 9.91 -39.22 -25.23
C ILE A 73 9.32 -39.60 -26.59
N ASP A 74 8.13 -39.10 -26.93
CA ASP A 74 7.58 -39.20 -28.28
C ASP A 74 7.68 -37.83 -28.95
N GLU A 75 8.62 -37.72 -29.87
CA GLU A 75 8.71 -36.63 -30.84
C GLU A 75 7.78 -36.97 -31.99
N THR A 76 6.62 -36.30 -32.05
CA THR A 76 5.78 -36.30 -33.26
C THR A 76 5.67 -34.89 -33.81
N GLU A 77 6.37 -34.70 -34.93
CA GLU A 77 6.29 -33.56 -35.82
C GLU A 77 4.90 -33.44 -36.47
N SER A 78 4.57 -32.20 -36.83
CA SER A 78 3.70 -31.80 -37.95
C SER A 78 2.18 -31.92 -37.80
N ARG A 79 1.53 -30.78 -37.51
CA ARG A 79 0.48 -30.26 -38.41
C ARG A 79 0.14 -28.79 -38.15
N GLU A 80 0.43 -27.96 -39.15
CA GLU A 80 -0.22 -26.66 -39.33
C GLU A 80 -1.72 -26.90 -39.60
N GLY A 81 -2.55 -26.19 -38.85
CA GLY A 81 -4.00 -26.34 -38.85
C GLY A 81 -4.63 -25.13 -38.17
N ASP A 82 -4.80 -24.09 -38.98
CA ASP A 82 -5.51 -22.84 -38.76
C ASP A 82 -6.98 -23.10 -38.42
N GLU A 83 -7.39 -22.84 -37.17
CA GLU A 83 -8.78 -22.57 -36.79
C GLU A 83 -8.77 -21.55 -35.64
N ASP A 84 -9.14 -20.31 -35.98
CA ASP A 84 -9.59 -19.25 -35.09
C ASP A 84 -10.63 -19.80 -34.10
N ASN A 85 -10.18 -20.12 -32.90
CA ASN A 85 -11.05 -20.31 -31.76
C ASN A 85 -10.87 -19.11 -30.84
N GLU A 86 -11.59 -18.04 -31.17
CA GLU A 86 -11.99 -16.99 -30.23
C GLU A 86 -12.86 -17.64 -29.14
N SER A 87 -12.23 -18.43 -28.27
CA SER A 87 -12.83 -18.75 -26.99
C SER A 87 -12.73 -17.48 -26.17
N GLU A 88 -13.73 -16.60 -26.32
CA GLU A 88 -14.16 -15.73 -25.25
C GLU A 88 -14.54 -16.67 -24.09
N SER A 89 -13.51 -17.04 -23.32
CA SER A 89 -13.69 -17.53 -21.98
C SER A 89 -14.22 -16.33 -21.22
N GLU A 90 -15.53 -16.13 -21.32
CA GLU A 90 -16.38 -15.59 -20.28
C GLU A 90 -16.13 -16.45 -19.04
N SER A 91 -14.95 -16.29 -18.46
CA SER A 91 -14.70 -16.61 -17.08
C SER A 91 -15.82 -15.91 -16.36
N GLU A 92 -16.67 -16.67 -15.67
CA GLU A 92 -17.63 -16.19 -14.68
C GLU A 92 -16.83 -15.49 -13.58
N GLY A 93 -16.24 -14.36 -13.95
CA GLY A 93 -15.30 -13.61 -13.19
C GLY A 93 -16.14 -12.86 -12.20
N SER A 94 -15.99 -13.18 -10.92
CA SER A 94 -16.52 -12.43 -9.80
C SER A 94 -16.55 -10.94 -10.15
N GLN A 95 -17.75 -10.42 -10.42
CA GLN A 95 -17.94 -9.05 -10.86
C GLN A 95 -17.38 -8.16 -9.75
N VAL A 96 -16.43 -7.29 -10.08
CA VAL A 96 -15.78 -6.43 -9.07
C VAL A 96 -16.80 -5.36 -8.68
N GLU A 97 -17.36 -5.45 -7.47
CA GLU A 97 -18.39 -4.54 -6.97
C GLU A 97 -17.79 -3.26 -6.37
N THR A 98 -16.57 -3.35 -5.84
CA THR A 98 -15.91 -2.20 -5.18
C THR A 98 -14.44 -2.11 -5.58
N THR A 99 -14.08 -0.97 -6.16
CA THR A 99 -12.71 -0.67 -6.59
C THR A 99 -12.19 0.55 -5.86
N LEU A 100 -11.06 0.40 -5.17
CA LEU A 100 -10.32 1.47 -4.52
C LEU A 100 -9.14 1.89 -5.38
N VAL A 101 -8.97 3.18 -5.59
CA VAL A 101 -7.80 3.81 -6.20
C VAL A 101 -7.04 4.55 -5.12
N VAL A 102 -5.74 4.31 -5.00
CA VAL A 102 -4.85 5.01 -4.08
C VAL A 102 -3.79 5.75 -4.89
N CYS A 103 -3.68 7.04 -4.62
CA CYS A 103 -2.69 7.92 -5.21
C CYS A 103 -1.77 8.44 -4.10
N ASN A 104 -0.47 8.31 -4.30
CA ASN A 104 0.53 8.86 -3.40
C ASN A 104 1.54 9.73 -4.15
N ALA A 105 1.82 10.91 -3.59
CA ALA A 105 2.84 11.85 -4.06
C ALA A 105 3.31 12.74 -2.92
N HIS A 106 4.62 12.88 -2.76
CA HIS A 106 5.24 13.82 -1.81
C HIS A 106 4.65 13.75 -0.38
N SER A 107 4.59 12.57 0.24
CA SER A 107 3.99 12.30 1.57
C SER A 107 2.48 12.53 1.71
N LYS A 108 1.80 12.93 0.63
CA LYS A 108 0.35 13.02 0.60
C LYS A 108 -0.23 11.77 -0.01
N VAL A 109 -1.37 11.37 0.52
CA VAL A 109 -2.20 10.31 -0.02
C VAL A 109 -3.57 10.85 -0.36
N ALA A 110 -4.08 10.41 -1.49
CA ALA A 110 -5.44 10.60 -1.92
C ALA A 110 -6.01 9.23 -2.24
N ALA A 111 -7.31 9.07 -2.04
CA ALA A 111 -7.98 7.83 -2.38
C ALA A 111 -9.36 8.12 -2.95
N ALA A 112 -9.83 7.24 -3.82
CA ALA A 112 -11.20 7.25 -4.27
C ALA A 112 -11.69 5.81 -4.39
N TYR A 113 -12.94 5.54 -4.06
CA TYR A 113 -13.52 4.25 -4.34
C TYR A 113 -14.88 4.39 -4.99
N ILE A 114 -15.17 3.45 -5.89
CA ILE A 114 -16.48 3.31 -6.50
C ILE A 114 -17.14 2.06 -5.94
N ASP A 115 -18.39 2.23 -5.52
CA ASP A 115 -19.28 1.12 -5.18
C ASP A 115 -20.30 1.00 -6.32
N LEU A 116 -20.17 -0.06 -7.12
CA LEU A 116 -21.03 -0.33 -8.27
C LEU A 116 -22.43 -0.81 -7.86
N VAL A 117 -22.61 -1.27 -6.62
CA VAL A 117 -23.93 -1.66 -6.10
C VAL A 117 -24.77 -0.43 -5.83
N THR A 118 -24.15 0.63 -5.28
CA THR A 118 -24.84 1.89 -4.98
C THR A 118 -24.69 2.96 -6.06
N ASP A 119 -23.89 2.70 -7.10
CA ASP A 119 -23.51 3.62 -8.18
C ASP A 119 -22.99 4.96 -7.64
N LYS A 120 -22.09 4.88 -6.65
CA LYS A 120 -21.53 6.05 -5.97
C LYS A 120 -20.02 6.04 -6.01
N LEU A 121 -19.47 7.20 -6.37
CA LEU A 121 -18.06 7.51 -6.28
C LEU A 121 -17.80 8.33 -5.01
N TYR A 122 -16.89 7.83 -4.17
CA TYR A 122 -16.44 8.51 -2.97
C TYR A 122 -14.98 8.93 -3.16
N ILE A 123 -14.67 10.15 -2.75
CA ILE A 123 -13.33 10.73 -2.91
C ILE A 123 -12.87 11.21 -1.55
N MET A 124 -11.64 10.84 -1.20
CA MET A 124 -10.91 11.35 -0.05
C MET A 124 -10.03 12.50 -0.52
N GLU A 125 -10.08 13.63 0.20
CA GLU A 125 -9.17 14.75 -0.02
C GLU A 125 -7.71 14.30 0.19
N ASP A 126 -6.77 15.03 -0.42
CA ASP A 126 -5.34 14.83 -0.20
C ASP A 126 -4.99 15.07 1.28
N VAL A 127 -4.61 14.01 1.99
CA VAL A 127 -4.19 14.08 3.39
C VAL A 127 -2.69 13.80 3.48
N THR A 128 -1.99 14.54 4.34
CA THR A 128 -0.63 14.19 4.73
C THR A 128 -0.68 13.00 5.68
N ASP A 129 -0.06 11.89 5.31
CA ASP A 129 -0.10 10.66 6.07
C ASP A 129 1.20 10.41 6.84
N SER A 130 1.18 9.41 7.73
CA SER A 130 2.39 8.91 8.38
C SER A 130 3.28 8.14 7.39
N SER A 131 4.52 7.88 7.76
CA SER A 131 5.43 7.02 6.98
C SER A 131 4.96 5.57 6.85
N HIS A 132 3.95 5.17 7.63
CA HIS A 132 3.36 3.84 7.64
C HIS A 132 1.97 3.82 6.97
N PHE A 133 1.54 4.96 6.41
CA PHE A 133 0.27 5.08 5.70
C PHE A 133 -0.94 4.60 6.51
N ASP A 134 -0.98 4.96 7.81
CA ASP A 134 -2.03 4.51 8.74
C ASP A 134 -3.43 4.92 8.26
N THR A 135 -3.55 6.04 7.54
CA THR A 135 -4.82 6.50 6.98
C THR A 135 -5.31 5.55 5.89
N ILE A 136 -4.43 5.11 5.00
CA ILE A 136 -4.77 4.14 3.95
C ILE A 136 -5.13 2.78 4.55
N ASP A 137 -4.42 2.33 5.59
CA ASP A 137 -4.80 1.12 6.31
C ASP A 137 -6.22 1.22 6.87
N LEU A 138 -6.57 2.35 7.49
CA LEU A 138 -7.92 2.55 8.01
C LEU A 138 -8.97 2.49 6.90
N VAL A 139 -8.70 3.12 5.75
CA VAL A 139 -9.57 3.12 4.57
C VAL A 139 -9.79 1.69 4.05
N LEU A 140 -8.74 0.88 3.96
CA LEU A 140 -8.84 -0.52 3.55
C LEU A 140 -9.73 -1.35 4.48
N HIS A 141 -9.56 -1.19 5.79
CA HIS A 141 -10.34 -1.91 6.80
C HIS A 141 -11.80 -1.46 6.86
N GLN A 142 -12.13 -0.27 6.38
CA GLN A 142 -13.51 0.23 6.35
C GLN A 142 -14.25 -0.18 5.08
N ILE A 143 -13.58 -0.13 3.93
CA ILE A 143 -14.22 -0.34 2.63
C ILE A 143 -14.24 -1.81 2.22
N HIS A 144 -13.20 -2.58 2.59
CA HIS A 144 -12.99 -3.95 2.11
C HIS A 144 -13.08 -4.07 0.57
N PRO A 145 -12.22 -3.36 -0.18
CA PRO A 145 -12.30 -3.33 -1.63
C PRO A 145 -12.01 -4.70 -2.25
N GLN A 146 -12.62 -4.99 -3.40
CA GLN A 146 -12.38 -6.20 -4.20
C GLN A 146 -11.27 -6.01 -5.23
N MET A 147 -10.99 -4.75 -5.57
CA MET A 147 -9.85 -4.36 -6.41
C MET A 147 -9.18 -3.11 -5.84
N ILE A 148 -7.85 -3.10 -5.86
CA ILE A 148 -7.01 -1.97 -5.47
C ILE A 148 -6.16 -1.57 -6.67
N LEU A 149 -6.27 -0.31 -7.07
CA LEU A 149 -5.46 0.33 -8.10
C LEU A 149 -4.52 1.34 -7.44
N VAL A 150 -3.25 1.33 -7.84
CA VAL A 150 -2.23 2.24 -7.27
C VAL A 150 -1.54 3.00 -8.38
N ASN A 151 -1.26 4.29 -8.19
CA ASN A 151 -0.48 5.04 -9.16
C ASN A 151 0.96 4.51 -9.26
N SER A 152 1.51 4.44 -10.48
CA SER A 152 2.87 3.95 -10.73
C SER A 152 4.00 4.75 -10.06
N GLY A 153 3.70 5.93 -9.53
CA GLY A 153 4.65 6.80 -8.81
C GLY A 153 4.50 6.75 -7.29
N ALA A 154 3.70 5.83 -6.74
CA ALA A 154 3.58 5.64 -5.30
C ALA A 154 4.92 5.23 -4.67
N GLU A 155 5.12 5.63 -3.42
CA GLU A 155 6.25 5.17 -2.61
C GLU A 155 6.23 3.64 -2.45
N ASP A 156 7.40 3.00 -2.56
CA ASP A 156 7.54 1.53 -2.52
C ASP A 156 6.94 0.93 -1.24
N VAL A 157 7.09 1.62 -0.10
CA VAL A 157 6.55 1.19 1.19
C VAL A 157 5.02 1.04 1.14
N LEU A 158 4.32 2.01 0.54
CA LEU A 158 2.87 1.95 0.35
C LEU A 158 2.50 0.80 -0.60
N VAL A 159 3.24 0.65 -1.70
CA VAL A 159 2.99 -0.41 -2.69
C VAL A 159 3.14 -1.79 -2.05
N GLU A 160 4.17 -2.01 -1.25
CA GLU A 160 4.40 -3.26 -0.52
C GLU A 160 3.28 -3.55 0.50
N GLN A 161 2.84 -2.54 1.24
CA GLN A 161 1.75 -2.64 2.19
C GLN A 161 0.41 -3.01 1.52
N LEU A 162 0.06 -2.33 0.43
CA LEU A 162 -1.15 -2.62 -0.34
C LEU A 162 -1.11 -4.01 -1.00
N LYS A 163 0.06 -4.42 -1.51
CA LYS A 163 0.26 -5.79 -2.03
C LYS A 163 0.09 -6.83 -0.93
N ALA A 164 0.67 -6.61 0.25
CA ALA A 164 0.55 -7.52 1.38
C ALA A 164 -0.91 -7.68 1.84
N TYR A 165 -1.65 -6.55 1.92
CA TYR A 165 -3.08 -6.57 2.19
C TYR A 165 -3.85 -7.35 1.12
N ALA A 166 -3.57 -7.09 -0.17
CA ALA A 166 -4.24 -7.73 -1.28
C ALA A 166 -4.06 -9.25 -1.27
N ILE A 167 -2.83 -9.74 -1.00
CA ILE A 167 -2.54 -11.17 -0.85
C ILE A 167 -3.31 -11.75 0.35
N ALA A 168 -3.31 -11.05 1.49
CA ALA A 168 -3.95 -11.53 2.71
C ALA A 168 -5.49 -11.64 2.58
N GLN A 169 -6.10 -10.72 1.84
CA GLN A 169 -7.56 -10.66 1.65
C GLN A 169 -8.04 -11.27 0.33
N ASN A 170 -7.13 -11.82 -0.49
CA ASN A 170 -7.42 -12.33 -1.83
C ASN A 170 -8.10 -11.29 -2.74
N VAL A 171 -7.60 -10.05 -2.69
CA VAL A 171 -8.10 -8.88 -3.43
C VAL A 171 -7.24 -8.67 -4.67
N LYS A 172 -7.84 -8.22 -5.78
CA LYS A 172 -7.09 -7.88 -7.00
C LYS A 172 -6.25 -6.63 -6.78
N PHE A 173 -5.01 -6.63 -7.26
CA PHE A 173 -4.10 -5.49 -7.11
C PHE A 173 -3.44 -5.17 -8.45
N GLU A 174 -3.46 -3.90 -8.84
CA GLU A 174 -2.85 -3.43 -10.09
C GLU A 174 -2.17 -2.07 -9.92
N ILE A 175 -1.01 -1.90 -10.54
CA ILE A 175 -0.32 -0.62 -10.62
C ILE A 175 -0.72 0.05 -11.94
N GLN A 176 -1.41 1.18 -11.84
CA GLN A 176 -1.86 1.95 -12.99
C GLN A 176 -0.73 2.85 -13.51
N PRO A 177 -0.36 2.73 -14.81
CA PRO A 177 0.60 3.64 -15.41
C PRO A 177 0.01 5.06 -15.46
N GLN A 178 0.81 6.06 -15.15
CA GLN A 178 0.42 7.45 -15.36
C GLN A 178 0.22 7.69 -16.86
N LYS A 179 -1.03 7.80 -17.32
CA LYS A 179 -1.33 8.38 -18.63
C LYS A 179 -0.80 9.82 -18.63
N GLY A 180 -0.09 10.19 -19.69
CA GLY A 180 0.76 11.37 -19.78
C GLY A 180 0.12 12.67 -19.30
N LYS A 181 0.98 13.63 -18.91
CA LYS A 181 0.61 14.95 -18.38
C LYS A 181 -0.51 15.58 -19.21
N PHE A 182 -1.62 15.94 -18.56
CA PHE A 182 -2.72 16.75 -19.11
C PHE A 182 -2.30 18.21 -19.35
N SER A 183 -1.14 18.45 -19.96
CA SER A 183 -0.63 19.79 -20.25
C SER A 183 -1.18 20.41 -21.55
N GLU A 184 -2.23 19.85 -22.14
CA GLU A 184 -2.73 20.27 -23.47
C GLU A 184 -4.18 20.79 -23.46
N PHE A 185 -4.66 21.32 -22.33
CA PHE A 185 -5.91 22.08 -22.28
C PHE A 185 -5.71 23.47 -21.65
N ALA A 186 -4.57 24.10 -21.93
CA ALA A 186 -4.51 25.55 -21.86
C ALA A 186 -5.40 26.08 -22.99
N LEU A 187 -6.62 26.50 -22.63
CA LEU A 187 -7.46 27.32 -23.49
C LEU A 187 -6.70 28.64 -23.73
N ASP A 188 -6.22 28.85 -24.96
CA ASP A 188 -5.88 30.17 -25.50
C ASP A 188 -7.15 31.02 -25.66
#